data_AF-A0A2M7Z207-F1
#
_entry.id   AF-A0A2M7Z207-F1
#
_cell.length_a   1.000
_cell.length_b   1.000
_cell.length_c   1.000
_cell.angle_alpha   90.00
_cell.angle_beta   90.00
_cell.angle_gamma   90.00
#
_symmetry.space_group_name_H-M   'P 1'
#
loop_
_entity.id
_entity.type
_entity.pdbx_description
1 polymer ?
#
loop_
_entity_poly.entity_id
_entity_poly.type
_entity_poly.pdbx_seq_one_letter_code
_entity_poly.pdbx_strand_id
1 'polypeptide(L)'
;MIVGVLQETYPGEHRVALVPAVLPSLKKGGMDVIVESKAGEQAGYSDSAYIEKGATIASSRAQVFEEADCLVQVRLLGANLTEGQADLAAFRKGQMLIGMAEALSAPESVQDLAAREVTAFALELMPRITRAQSMDILSSMGTVAGYKAVLIAASSLPKMFPMLMT
;
A
#
# COMPACT_ATOMS: atom_id res chain seq x y z
N MET A 1 6.15 -18.73 -2.14
CA MET A 1 6.28 -17.32 -2.57
C MET A 1 6.13 -16.46 -1.33
N ILE A 2 7.00 -15.48 -1.16
CA ILE A 2 7.01 -14.56 -0.01
C ILE A 2 6.48 -13.20 -0.45
N VAL A 3 5.43 -12.72 0.23
CA VAL A 3 4.87 -11.37 0.05
C VAL A 3 5.46 -10.46 1.12
N GLY A 4 6.16 -9.41 0.70
CA GLY A 4 6.79 -8.42 1.57
C GLY A 4 5.94 -7.17 1.73
N VAL A 5 5.63 -6.78 2.95
CA VAL A 5 4.91 -5.53 3.27
C VAL A 5 5.92 -4.50 3.77
N LEU A 6 6.09 -3.44 3.00
CA LEU A 6 6.99 -2.33 3.36
C LEU A 6 6.24 -1.26 4.15
N GLN A 7 6.95 -0.57 5.05
CA GLN A 7 6.49 0.66 5.66
C GLN A 7 6.42 1.76 4.59
N GLU A 8 5.41 2.63 4.68
CA GLU A 8 5.31 3.83 3.85
C GLU A 8 6.30 4.90 4.34
N THR A 9 7.07 5.46 3.41
CA THR A 9 8.08 6.50 3.71
C THR A 9 7.66 7.88 3.22
N TYR A 10 6.61 7.98 2.40
CA TYR A 10 6.12 9.26 1.90
C TYR A 10 5.50 10.10 3.04
N PRO A 11 5.86 11.39 3.20
CA PRO A 11 5.35 12.23 4.28
C PRO A 11 3.81 12.30 4.30
N GLY A 12 3.22 11.99 5.46
CA GLY A 12 1.76 12.01 5.66
C GLY A 12 1.02 10.79 5.12
N GLU A 13 1.72 9.79 4.58
CA GLU A 13 1.12 8.49 4.26
C GLU A 13 1.07 7.63 5.52
N HIS A 14 -0.14 7.38 6.02
CA HIS A 14 -0.38 6.62 7.25
C HIS A 14 -0.99 5.24 6.97
N ARG A 15 -1.25 4.89 5.71
CA ARG A 15 -1.82 3.59 5.33
C ARG A 15 -0.74 2.52 5.28
N VAL A 16 -1.17 1.26 5.15
CA VAL A 16 -0.31 0.09 4.92
C VAL A 16 -0.97 -0.80 3.85
N ALA A 17 -0.16 -1.43 3.00
CA ALA A 17 -0.67 -2.14 1.82
C ALA A 17 -1.45 -3.44 2.16
N LEU A 18 -1.08 -4.12 3.24
CA LEU A 18 -1.78 -5.30 3.74
C LEU A 18 -2.05 -5.16 5.24
N VAL A 19 -3.27 -5.51 5.65
CA VAL A 19 -3.70 -5.49 7.04
C VAL A 19 -3.72 -6.90 7.63
N PRO A 20 -3.57 -7.10 8.95
CA PRO A 20 -3.51 -8.44 9.55
C PRO A 20 -4.67 -9.37 9.16
N ALA A 21 -5.87 -8.82 8.96
CA ALA A 21 -7.07 -9.58 8.64
C ALA A 21 -6.98 -10.36 7.31
N VAL A 22 -6.15 -9.96 6.34
CA VAL A 22 -6.05 -10.61 5.03
C VAL A 22 -4.97 -11.69 4.95
N LEU A 23 -4.05 -11.73 5.90
CA LEU A 23 -2.93 -12.68 5.95
C LEU A 23 -3.38 -14.17 5.93
N PRO A 24 -4.43 -14.59 6.66
CA PRO A 24 -4.87 -15.98 6.62
C PRO A 24 -5.29 -16.45 5.22
N SER A 25 -5.89 -15.56 4.42
CA SER A 25 -6.28 -15.86 3.04
C SER A 25 -5.06 -16.02 2.14
N LEU A 26 -4.02 -15.20 2.32
CA LEU A 26 -2.75 -15.35 1.59
C LEU A 26 -2.06 -16.67 1.95
N LYS A 27 -2.01 -17.00 3.24
CA LYS A 27 -1.46 -18.26 3.73
C LYS A 27 -2.18 -19.49 3.18
N LYS A 28 -3.52 -19.45 3.11
CA LYS A 28 -4.33 -20.48 2.45
C LYS A 28 -4.00 -20.62 0.95
N GLY A 29 -3.58 -19.54 0.31
CA GLY A 29 -3.08 -19.52 -1.06
C GLY A 29 -1.63 -20.00 -1.22
N GLY A 30 -0.97 -20.45 -0.15
CA GLY A 30 0.43 -20.92 -0.18
C GLY A 30 1.47 -19.80 -0.21
N MET A 31 1.10 -18.60 0.22
CA MET A 31 2.01 -17.45 0.34
C MET A 31 2.39 -17.21 1.79
N ASP A 32 3.67 -17.04 2.04
CA ASP A 32 4.18 -16.53 3.32
C ASP A 32 4.22 -15.00 3.27
N VAL A 33 4.13 -14.36 4.44
CA VAL A 33 4.12 -12.90 4.55
C VAL A 33 5.24 -12.45 5.47
N ILE A 34 6.10 -11.57 4.97
CA ILE A 34 7.11 -10.85 5.75
C ILE A 34 6.71 -9.37 5.81
N VAL A 35 6.80 -8.76 6.98
CA VAL A 35 6.35 -7.37 7.21
C VAL A 35 7.51 -6.59 7.82
N GLU A 36 7.84 -5.45 7.24
CA GLU A 36 8.79 -4.51 7.85
C GLU A 36 8.28 -4.12 9.24
N SER A 37 9.16 -4.16 10.25
CA SER A 37 8.78 -3.75 11.61
C SER A 37 8.16 -2.36 11.59
N LYS A 38 7.01 -2.22 12.27
CA LYS A 38 6.23 -0.98 12.38
C LYS A 38 5.55 -0.50 11.09
N ALA A 39 5.51 -1.31 10.03
CA ALA A 39 4.84 -0.93 8.78
C ALA A 39 3.36 -0.56 8.99
N GLY A 40 2.67 -1.23 9.92
CA GLY A 40 1.26 -1.00 10.20
C GLY A 40 0.93 -0.01 11.32
N GLU A 41 1.92 0.51 12.05
CA GLU A 41 1.66 1.27 13.30
C GLU A 41 0.78 2.50 13.05
N GLN A 42 1.07 3.28 12.01
CA GLN A 42 0.31 4.49 11.68
C GLN A 42 -1.12 4.18 11.17
N ALA A 43 -1.33 2.97 10.65
CA ALA A 43 -2.64 2.46 10.26
C ALA A 43 -3.40 1.81 11.44
N GLY A 44 -2.80 1.77 12.64
CA GLY A 44 -3.40 1.20 13.85
C GLY A 44 -3.17 -0.31 14.02
N TYR A 45 -2.20 -0.90 13.32
CA TYR A 45 -1.88 -2.33 13.40
C TYR A 45 -0.47 -2.53 13.97
N SER A 46 -0.38 -3.14 15.16
CA SER A 46 0.91 -3.48 15.77
C SER A 46 1.57 -4.68 15.08
N ASP A 47 2.89 -4.79 15.20
CA ASP A 47 3.67 -5.95 14.77
C ASP A 47 3.13 -7.26 15.37
N SER A 48 2.69 -7.23 16.63
CA SER A 48 2.06 -8.39 17.28
C SER A 48 0.79 -8.87 16.56
N ALA A 49 -0.03 -7.96 16.04
CA ALA A 49 -1.24 -8.32 15.31
C ALA A 49 -0.91 -9.05 13.99
N TYR A 50 0.19 -8.70 13.33
CA TYR A 50 0.67 -9.42 12.15
C TYR A 50 1.21 -10.82 12.51
N ILE A 51 1.99 -10.93 13.60
CA ILE A 51 2.52 -12.21 14.10
C ILE A 51 1.38 -13.18 14.44
N GLU A 52 0.36 -12.70 15.16
CA GLU A 52 -0.84 -13.50 15.51
C GLU A 52 -1.59 -14.03 14.29
N LYS A 53 -1.45 -13.37 13.13
CA LYS A 53 -2.04 -13.79 11.85
C LYS A 53 -1.07 -14.57 10.96
N GLY A 54 0.12 -14.86 11.46
CA GLY A 54 1.08 -15.78 10.86
C GLY A 54 2.08 -15.14 9.91
N ALA A 55 2.32 -13.82 10.01
CA ALA A 55 3.42 -13.16 9.33
C ALA A 55 4.71 -13.18 10.16
N THR A 56 5.83 -13.04 9.46
CA THR A 56 7.16 -12.82 10.05
C THR A 56 7.45 -11.32 10.06
N ILE A 57 7.95 -10.78 11.18
CA ILE A 57 8.40 -9.39 11.24
C ILE A 57 9.88 -9.34 10.85
N ALA A 58 10.19 -8.56 9.81
CA ALA A 58 11.54 -8.28 9.41
C ALA A 58 12.21 -7.29 10.38
N SER A 59 13.47 -7.58 10.69
CA SER A 59 14.33 -6.73 11.53
C SER A 59 14.73 -5.42 10.84
N SER A 60 14.64 -5.37 9.51
CA SER A 60 14.95 -4.20 8.70
C SER A 60 14.18 -4.20 7.39
N ARG A 61 14.04 -3.01 6.79
CA ARG A 61 13.54 -2.85 5.42
C ARG A 61 14.34 -3.65 4.40
N ALA A 62 15.67 -3.68 4.53
CA ALA A 62 16.57 -4.42 3.65
C ALA A 62 16.25 -5.93 3.62
N GLN A 63 15.96 -6.52 4.78
CA GLN A 63 15.57 -7.93 4.87
C GLN A 63 14.30 -8.22 4.05
N VAL A 64 13.31 -7.31 4.05
CA VAL A 64 12.10 -7.47 3.23
C VAL A 64 12.44 -7.48 1.74
N PHE A 65 13.31 -6.57 1.29
CA PHE A 65 13.78 -6.55 -0.10
C PHE A 65 14.56 -7.82 -0.48
N GLU A 66 15.37 -8.36 0.42
CA GLU A 66 16.16 -9.57 0.17
C GLU A 66 15.31 -10.84 0.07
N GLU A 67 14.31 -10.99 0.95
CA GLU A 67 13.54 -12.23 1.07
C GLU A 67 12.26 -12.26 0.23
N ALA A 68 11.59 -11.12 0.01
CA ALA A 68 10.28 -11.11 -0.63
C ALA A 68 10.36 -11.29 -2.15
N ASP A 69 9.49 -12.14 -2.72
CA ASP A 69 9.31 -12.29 -4.17
C ASP A 69 8.38 -11.22 -4.74
N CYS A 70 7.38 -10.82 -3.94
CA CYS A 70 6.39 -9.80 -4.27
C CYS A 70 6.36 -8.74 -3.17
N LEU A 71 6.71 -7.51 -3.49
CA LEU A 71 6.60 -6.39 -2.56
C LEU A 71 5.26 -5.68 -2.77
N VAL A 72 4.58 -5.40 -1.67
CA VAL A 72 3.36 -4.60 -1.65
C VAL A 72 3.62 -3.31 -0.89
N GLN A 73 3.20 -2.21 -1.48
CA GLN A 73 3.30 -0.87 -0.92
C GLN A 73 2.14 -0.03 -1.46
N VAL A 74 1.61 0.90 -0.68
CA VAL A 74 0.55 1.81 -1.13
C VAL A 74 1.11 2.73 -2.21
N ARG A 75 2.27 3.34 -1.99
CA ARG A 75 2.93 4.23 -2.94
C ARG A 75 4.25 3.63 -3.41
N LEU A 76 4.30 3.15 -4.65
CA LEU A 76 5.53 2.69 -5.31
C LEU A 76 6.40 3.89 -5.73
N LEU A 77 7.52 3.60 -6.42
CA LEU A 77 8.54 4.58 -6.82
C LEU A 77 7.99 5.87 -7.42
N GLY A 78 7.14 5.78 -8.45
CA GLY A 78 6.57 6.97 -9.10
C GLY A 78 5.53 7.71 -8.25
N ALA A 79 4.91 7.05 -7.28
CA ALA A 79 3.99 7.68 -6.33
C ALA A 79 4.70 8.23 -5.09
N ASN A 80 5.95 7.83 -4.82
CA ASN A 80 6.76 8.29 -3.69
C ASN A 80 7.92 9.17 -4.17
N LEU A 81 7.58 10.42 -4.50
CA LEU A 81 8.47 11.38 -5.14
C LEU A 81 9.64 11.88 -4.26
N THR A 82 9.61 11.61 -2.95
CA THR A 82 10.60 12.12 -2.00
C THR A 82 11.60 11.04 -1.60
N GLU A 83 11.10 9.89 -1.14
CA GLU A 83 11.92 8.86 -0.50
C GLU A 83 11.97 7.56 -1.33
N GLY A 84 11.13 7.41 -2.36
CA GLY A 84 11.01 6.17 -3.13
C GLY A 84 12.31 5.78 -3.86
N GLN A 85 13.09 6.76 -4.30
CA GLN A 85 14.35 6.51 -5.03
C GLN A 85 15.42 5.82 -4.16
N ALA A 86 15.35 5.94 -2.84
CA ALA A 86 16.27 5.24 -1.93
C ALA A 86 16.13 3.70 -2.03
N ASP A 87 14.95 3.22 -2.40
CA ASP A 87 14.66 1.78 -2.53
C ASP A 87 15.13 1.18 -3.87
N LEU A 88 15.44 2.01 -4.88
CA LEU A 88 15.71 1.54 -6.24
C LEU A 88 16.85 0.52 -6.29
N ALA A 89 17.91 0.77 -5.50
CA ALA A 89 19.07 -0.10 -5.40
C ALA A 89 18.82 -1.41 -4.63
N ALA A 90 17.72 -1.50 -3.88
CA ALA A 90 17.34 -2.68 -3.09
C ALA A 90 16.48 -3.67 -3.88
N PHE A 91 15.78 -3.23 -4.95
CA PHE A 91 14.99 -4.14 -5.78
C PHE A 91 15.86 -5.20 -6.46
N ARG A 92 15.34 -6.42 -6.52
CA ARG A 92 15.99 -7.58 -7.14
C ARG A 92 15.34 -7.92 -8.48
N LYS A 93 16.15 -8.41 -9.41
CA LYS A 93 15.69 -8.95 -10.69
C LYS A 93 14.59 -10.00 -10.47
N GLY A 94 13.49 -9.87 -11.21
CA GLY A 94 12.35 -10.79 -11.16
C GLY A 94 11.38 -10.54 -10.00
N GLN A 95 11.61 -9.55 -9.14
CA GLN A 95 10.62 -9.17 -8.13
C GLN A 95 9.36 -8.59 -8.77
N MET A 96 8.24 -8.81 -8.10
CA MET A 96 6.96 -8.17 -8.41
C MET A 96 6.68 -7.03 -7.45
N LEU A 97 6.17 -5.90 -7.95
CA LEU A 97 5.68 -4.79 -7.14
C LEU A 97 4.19 -4.59 -7.38
N ILE A 98 3.43 -4.36 -6.31
CA ILE A 98 1.99 -4.08 -6.39
C ILE A 98 1.68 -2.86 -5.53
N GLY A 99 1.09 -1.83 -6.14
CA GLY A 99 0.78 -0.56 -5.48
C GLY A 99 0.36 0.53 -6.46
N MET A 100 0.23 1.77 -5.97
CA MET A 100 0.08 2.93 -6.85
C MET A 100 1.44 3.29 -7.45
N ALA A 101 1.56 3.29 -8.77
CA ALA A 101 2.83 3.55 -9.45
C ALA A 101 2.95 4.97 -10.01
N GLU A 102 1.83 5.68 -10.20
CA GLU A 102 1.77 6.90 -11.01
C GLU A 102 2.40 6.64 -12.40
N ALA A 103 2.13 5.47 -12.99
CA ALA A 103 2.91 4.96 -14.12
C ALA A 103 2.84 5.83 -15.40
N LEU A 104 1.74 6.57 -15.58
CA LEU A 104 1.55 7.47 -16.73
C LEU A 104 2.09 8.88 -16.47
N SER A 105 2.19 9.28 -15.22
CA SER A 105 2.64 10.61 -14.75
C SER A 105 4.13 10.63 -14.41
N ALA A 106 4.72 9.49 -14.05
CA ALA A 106 6.13 9.32 -13.68
C ALA A 106 6.80 8.22 -14.53
N PRO A 107 6.93 8.39 -15.86
CA PRO A 107 7.47 7.35 -16.75
C PRO A 107 8.93 6.99 -16.45
N GLU A 108 9.73 7.90 -15.90
CA GLU A 108 11.11 7.63 -15.46
C GLU A 108 11.15 6.52 -14.40
N SER A 109 10.23 6.54 -13.43
CA SER A 109 10.14 5.49 -12.42
C SER A 109 9.85 4.10 -13.02
N VAL A 110 9.08 4.04 -14.11
CA VAL A 110 8.80 2.80 -14.83
C VAL A 110 10.05 2.31 -15.56
N GLN A 111 10.82 3.24 -16.15
CA GLN A 111 12.10 2.92 -16.80
C GLN A 111 13.14 2.42 -15.80
N ASP A 112 13.22 3.03 -14.63
CA ASP A 112 14.11 2.63 -13.53
C ASP A 112 13.79 1.19 -13.07
N LEU A 113 12.51 0.88 -12.86
CA LEU A 113 12.06 -0.47 -12.51
C LEU A 113 12.34 -1.49 -13.62
N ALA A 114 12.12 -1.10 -14.88
CA ALA A 114 12.42 -1.95 -16.03
C ALA A 114 13.93 -2.25 -16.17
N ALA A 115 14.80 -1.27 -15.91
CA ALA A 115 16.25 -1.45 -15.91
C ALA A 115 16.72 -2.43 -14.82
N ARG A 116 15.94 -2.59 -13.74
CA ARG A 116 16.17 -3.57 -12.67
C ARG A 116 15.50 -4.92 -12.94
N GLU A 117 14.83 -5.09 -14.08
CA GLU A 117 14.07 -6.28 -14.46
C GLU A 117 12.98 -6.64 -13.42
N VAL A 118 12.32 -5.62 -12.89
CA VAL A 118 11.22 -5.73 -11.93
C VAL A 118 9.89 -5.64 -12.66
N THR A 119 8.91 -6.45 -12.26
CA THR A 119 7.55 -6.38 -12.80
C THR A 119 6.66 -5.57 -11.86
N ALA A 120 6.13 -4.44 -12.32
CA ALA A 120 5.23 -3.61 -11.51
C ALA A 120 3.78 -3.68 -12.00
N PHE A 121 2.85 -3.85 -11.07
CA PHE A 121 1.41 -3.78 -11.28
C PHE A 121 0.87 -2.46 -10.70
N ALA A 122 0.66 -1.48 -11.58
CA ALA A 122 0.08 -0.19 -11.26
C ALA A 122 -1.43 -0.33 -11.01
N LEU A 123 -1.84 -0.29 -9.74
CA LEU A 123 -3.23 -0.53 -9.35
C LEU A 123 -4.20 0.58 -9.80
N GLU A 124 -3.70 1.79 -10.04
CA GLU A 124 -4.49 2.90 -10.59
C GLU A 124 -4.90 2.69 -12.06
N LEU A 125 -4.24 1.75 -12.77
CA LEU A 125 -4.55 1.39 -14.15
C LEU A 125 -5.48 0.17 -14.25
N MET A 126 -6.13 -0.22 -13.14
CA MET A 126 -7.09 -1.33 -13.13
C MET A 126 -8.21 -1.07 -14.15
N PRO A 127 -8.50 -2.01 -15.08
CA PRO A 127 -9.54 -1.82 -16.07
C PRO A 127 -10.92 -1.73 -15.40
N ARG A 128 -11.73 -0.78 -15.86
CA ARG A 128 -13.09 -0.56 -15.33
C ARG A 128 -14.09 -1.55 -15.94
N ILE A 129 -13.98 -2.80 -15.55
CA ILE A 129 -14.84 -3.91 -15.96
C ILE A 129 -15.40 -4.65 -14.73
N THR A 130 -16.57 -5.27 -14.85
CA THR A 130 -17.28 -5.89 -13.70
C THR A 130 -16.42 -6.86 -12.89
N ARG A 131 -15.61 -7.71 -13.56
CA ARG A 131 -14.76 -8.69 -12.87
C ARG A 131 -13.62 -8.08 -12.04
N ALA A 132 -13.25 -6.83 -12.31
CA ALA A 132 -12.12 -6.13 -11.68
C ALA A 132 -12.57 -5.10 -10.64
N GLN A 133 -13.88 -4.91 -10.43
CA GLN A 133 -14.40 -3.90 -9.51
C GLN A 133 -13.91 -4.07 -8.07
N SER A 134 -13.77 -5.31 -7.59
CA SER A 134 -13.24 -5.60 -6.25
C SER A 134 -11.75 -5.31 -6.09
N MET A 135 -11.05 -5.03 -7.19
CA MET A 135 -9.61 -4.70 -7.23
C MET A 135 -9.37 -3.20 -7.48
N ASP A 136 -10.42 -2.41 -7.72
CA ASP A 136 -10.32 -0.98 -8.02
C ASP A 136 -10.05 -0.18 -6.72
N ILE A 137 -8.78 0.18 -6.54
CA ILE A 137 -8.34 0.98 -5.40
C ILE A 137 -8.83 2.43 -5.47
N LEU A 138 -9.08 2.98 -6.66
CA LEU A 138 -9.50 4.38 -6.82
C LEU A 138 -10.94 4.55 -6.33
N SER A 139 -11.81 3.58 -6.63
CA SER A 139 -13.18 3.55 -6.09
C SER A 139 -13.18 3.41 -4.56
N SER A 140 -12.33 2.52 -4.04
CA SER A 140 -12.20 2.31 -2.59
C SER A 140 -11.71 3.56 -1.86
N MET A 141 -10.64 4.19 -2.35
CA MET A 141 -10.08 5.40 -1.74
C MET A 141 -10.97 6.63 -1.96
N GLY A 142 -11.65 6.74 -3.11
CA GLY A 142 -12.64 7.78 -3.37
C GLY A 142 -13.78 7.77 -2.36
N THR A 143 -14.23 6.57 -1.93
CA THR A 143 -15.25 6.42 -0.89
C THR A 143 -14.77 6.95 0.47
N VAL A 144 -13.55 6.57 0.88
CA VAL A 144 -12.94 7.03 2.15
C VAL A 144 -12.75 8.55 2.13
N ALA A 145 -12.22 9.08 1.01
CA ALA A 145 -12.00 10.51 0.84
C ALA A 145 -13.32 11.30 0.88
N GLY A 146 -14.36 10.82 0.20
CA GLY A 146 -15.68 11.45 0.20
C GLY A 146 -16.30 11.50 1.60
N TYR A 147 -16.23 10.40 2.34
CA TYR A 147 -16.67 10.35 3.74
C TYR A 147 -15.90 11.35 4.62
N LYS A 148 -14.57 11.35 4.53
CA LYS A 148 -13.72 12.24 5.33
C LYS A 148 -13.94 13.71 4.99
N ALA A 149 -14.21 14.04 3.72
CA ALA A 149 -14.50 15.41 3.29
C ALA A 149 -15.75 15.97 3.97
N VAL A 150 -16.83 15.17 4.11
CA VAL A 150 -18.04 15.58 4.83
C VAL A 150 -17.76 15.82 6.31
N LEU A 151 -16.96 14.97 6.95
CA LEU A 151 -16.57 15.17 8.35
C LEU A 151 -15.78 16.46 8.56
N ILE A 152 -14.81 16.74 7.68
CA ILE A 152 -14.03 17.99 7.72
C ILE A 152 -14.99 19.17 7.55
N ALA A 153 -15.90 19.13 6.57
CA ALA A 153 -16.88 20.19 6.36
C ALA A 153 -17.76 20.40 7.59
N ALA A 154 -18.27 19.34 8.23
CA ALA A 154 -19.07 19.42 9.44
C ALA A 154 -18.31 20.02 10.63
N SER A 155 -17.04 19.68 10.80
CA SER A 155 -16.20 20.24 11.88
C SER A 155 -15.78 21.69 11.63
N SER A 156 -15.65 22.13 10.38
CA SER A 156 -15.24 23.49 10.02
C SER A 156 -16.41 24.47 9.88
N LEU A 157 -17.64 23.98 9.69
CA LEU A 157 -18.80 24.82 9.47
C LEU A 157 -19.31 25.42 10.79
N PRO A 158 -19.51 26.75 10.90
CA PRO A 158 -19.99 27.40 12.14
C PRO A 158 -21.51 27.28 12.33
N LYS A 159 -22.14 26.23 11.77
CA LYS A 159 -23.56 25.92 11.94
C LYS A 159 -23.78 24.42 11.92
N MET A 160 -24.86 23.97 12.54
CA MET A 160 -25.25 22.57 12.49
C MET A 160 -25.76 22.21 11.09
N PHE A 161 -25.40 21.01 10.62
CA PHE A 161 -25.93 20.43 9.39
C PHE A 161 -27.43 20.14 9.45
N PRO A 162 -27.94 19.44 10.49
CA PRO A 162 -29.36 19.16 10.57
C PRO A 162 -30.17 20.40 10.94
N MET A 163 -31.40 20.46 10.44
CA MET A 163 -32.42 21.32 11.02
C MET A 163 -32.78 20.79 12.41
N LEU A 164 -32.73 21.67 13.42
CA LEU A 164 -33.21 21.36 14.76
C LEU A 164 -34.53 22.09 14.99
N MET A 165 -35.57 21.33 15.39
CA MET A 165 -36.86 21.86 15.83
C MET A 165 -36.96 21.77 17.36
N THR A 166 -36.05 22.46 18.04
CA THR A 166 -36.04 22.60 19.50
C THR A 166 -36.49 23.99 19.89
#